data_AF-A0A8C5SBM3-F1
#
_entry.id   AF-A0A8C5SBM3-F1
#
_cell.length_a   1.000
_cell.length_b   1.000
_cell.length_c   1.000
_cell.angle_alpha   90.00
_cell.angle_beta   90.00
_cell.angle_gamma   90.00
#
_symmetry.space_group_name_H-M   'P 1'
#
loop_
_entity.id
_entity.type
_entity.pdbx_description
1 polymer ?
#
loop_
_entity_poly.entity_id
_entity_poly.type
_entity_poly.pdbx_seq_one_letter_code
_entity_poly.pdbx_strand_id
1 'polypeptide(L)' 'LVFNVASFFPLYCTIEKPGLCPFIREKCRMLNPPNDCDYDFQCGGNLKCCEGICGRECLPPVYGIVCTEIMVL' A
#
# COMPACT_ATOMS: atom_id res chain seq x y z
N LEU A 1 22.62 -9.21 32.03
CA LEU A 1 22.91 -8.18 31.01
C LEU A 1 23.30 -8.85 29.69
N VAL A 2 22.32 -9.33 28.94
CA VAL A 2 22.19 -9.12 27.49
C VAL A 2 20.69 -9.28 27.24
N PHE A 3 19.98 -8.18 26.98
CA PHE A 3 18.55 -8.21 26.68
C PHE A 3 18.38 -8.89 25.32
N ASN A 4 17.98 -10.16 25.31
CA ASN A 4 17.54 -10.80 24.08
C ASN A 4 16.14 -10.28 23.81
N VAL A 5 16.09 -9.20 23.04
CA VAL A 5 14.89 -8.48 22.60
C VAL A 5 14.08 -9.32 21.62
N ALA A 6 13.63 -10.50 22.04
CA ALA A 6 12.56 -11.26 21.39
C ALA A 6 11.18 -10.59 21.58
N SER A 7 11.16 -9.37 22.13
CA SER A 7 10.00 -8.56 22.48
C SER A 7 10.07 -7.12 21.94
N PHE A 8 11.01 -6.79 21.04
CA PHE A 8 10.96 -5.54 20.27
C PHE A 8 10.47 -5.83 18.85
N PHE A 9 9.14 -5.79 18.66
CA PHE A 9 8.41 -5.61 17.40
C PHE A 9 9.13 -6.00 16.10
N PRO A 10 8.75 -7.11 15.42
CA PRO A 10 8.88 -7.12 13.99
C PRO A 10 7.71 -6.29 13.45
N LEU A 11 7.97 -5.06 13.02
CA LEU A 11 7.13 -4.39 12.03
C LEU A 11 7.15 -5.28 10.77
N TYR A 12 6.32 -6.30 10.71
CA TYR A 12 6.09 -7.03 9.47
C TYR A 12 5.24 -6.10 8.59
N CYS A 13 5.92 -5.29 7.77
CA CYS A 13 5.28 -4.74 6.58
C CYS A 13 4.69 -5.93 5.83
N THR A 14 3.40 -5.81 5.51
CA THR A 14 2.68 -6.80 4.72
C THR A 14 3.36 -7.00 3.35
N ILE A 15 2.87 -7.95 2.55
CA ILE A 15 3.30 -8.15 1.15
C ILE A 15 3.07 -6.87 0.29
N GLU A 16 2.37 -5.87 0.84
CA GLU A 16 2.19 -4.56 0.21
C GLU A 16 3.38 -3.63 0.40
N LYS A 17 3.61 -2.76 -0.60
CA LYS A 17 4.68 -1.77 -0.51
C LYS A 17 4.32 -0.70 0.51
N PRO A 18 5.33 -0.17 1.26
CA PRO A 18 5.09 0.87 2.25
C PRO A 18 4.50 2.12 1.60
N GLY A 19 3.73 2.88 2.37
CA GLY A 19 3.00 4.05 1.88
C GLY A 19 1.51 3.82 1.71
N LEU A 20 0.76 4.93 1.60
CA LEU A 20 -0.67 4.91 1.35
C LEU A 20 -0.96 5.30 -0.10
N CYS A 21 -2.08 4.83 -0.66
CA CYS A 21 -2.55 5.32 -1.95
C CYS A 21 -3.03 6.76 -1.86
N PRO A 22 -2.76 7.61 -2.88
CA PRO A 22 -3.33 8.95 -2.93
C PRO A 22 -4.85 8.90 -3.05
N PHE A 23 -5.53 9.87 -2.43
CA PHE A 23 -6.98 10.01 -2.55
C PHE A 23 -7.32 10.79 -3.82
N ILE A 24 -7.94 10.10 -4.77
CA ILE A 24 -8.39 10.68 -6.05
C ILE A 24 -9.90 10.89 -5.99
N ARG A 25 -10.34 12.16 -6.04
CA ARG A 25 -11.76 12.53 -6.00
C ARG A 25 -12.47 12.33 -7.33
N GLU A 26 -11.77 12.61 -8.42
CA GLU A 26 -12.32 12.57 -9.77
C GLU A 26 -12.35 11.13 -10.29
N LYS A 27 -13.46 10.73 -10.90
CA LYS A 27 -13.62 9.41 -11.52
C LYS A 27 -14.17 9.56 -12.93
N CYS A 28 -13.64 8.78 -13.86
CA CYS A 28 -14.18 8.71 -15.21
C CYS A 28 -15.57 8.07 -15.21
N ARG A 29 -16.42 8.45 -16.16
CA ARG A 29 -17.75 7.88 -16.33
C ARG A 29 -17.70 6.61 -17.18
N MET A 30 -16.94 5.62 -16.73
CA MET A 30 -16.85 4.30 -17.35
C MET A 30 -17.25 3.24 -16.32
N LEU A 31 -18.12 2.31 -16.71
CA LEU A 31 -18.65 1.29 -15.79
C LEU A 31 -17.55 0.29 -15.36
N ASN A 32 -16.69 -0.11 -16.29
CA ASN A 32 -15.61 -1.07 -16.08
C ASN A 32 -14.32 -0.51 -16.68
N PRO A 33 -13.63 0.41 -15.97
CA PRO A 33 -12.34 0.90 -16.43
C PRO A 33 -11.30 -0.23 -16.46
N PRO A 34 -10.36 -0.19 -17.43
CA PRO A 34 -9.24 -1.12 -17.45
C PRO A 34 -8.33 -0.85 -16.24
N ASN A 35 -7.72 -1.91 -15.73
CA ASN A 35 -6.74 -1.82 -14.66
C ASN A 35 -5.36 -2.13 -15.25
N ASP A 36 -4.39 -1.24 -15.02
CA ASP A 36 -3.00 -1.45 -15.42
C ASP A 36 -2.25 -2.35 -14.42
N CYS A 37 -2.79 -2.45 -13.19
CA CYS A 37 -2.28 -3.30 -12.13
C CYS A 37 -3.43 -3.84 -11.26
N ASP A 38 -3.17 -4.95 -10.58
CA ASP A 38 -4.05 -5.49 -9.54
C ASP A 38 -3.39 -5.45 -8.16
N TYR A 39 -2.06 -5.49 -8.13
CA TYR A 39 -1.24 -5.55 -6.92
C TYR A 39 0.02 -4.70 -7.01
N ASP A 40 0.51 -4.26 -5.85
CA ASP A 40 1.71 -3.45 -5.70
C ASP A 40 2.95 -4.05 -6.37
N PHE A 41 3.14 -5.37 -6.34
CA PHE A 41 4.34 -6.01 -6.92
C PHE A 41 4.42 -5.90 -8.45
N GLN A 42 3.29 -5.64 -9.13
CA GLN A 42 3.26 -5.41 -10.58
C GLN A 42 3.82 -4.02 -10.95
N CYS A 43 3.80 -3.09 -9.99
CA CYS A 43 4.32 -1.75 -10.19
C CYS A 43 5.83 -1.70 -9.92
N GLY A 44 6.56 -1.01 -10.79
CA GLY A 44 8.01 -0.83 -10.66
C GLY A 44 8.41 0.01 -9.43
N GLY A 45 9.55 -0.33 -8.82
CA GLY A 45 10.10 0.43 -7.69
C GLY A 45 9.14 0.54 -6.51
N ASN A 46 9.00 1.75 -5.97
CA ASN A 46 8.16 2.06 -4.81
C ASN A 46 6.71 2.45 -5.15
N LEU A 47 6.29 2.38 -6.42
CA LEU A 47 4.94 2.75 -6.86
C LEU A 47 3.89 1.75 -6.37
N LYS A 48 2.77 2.20 -5.81
CA LYS A 48 1.68 1.31 -5.36
C LYS A 48 0.61 1.18 -6.42
N CYS A 49 -0.09 0.05 -6.43
CA CYS A 49 -1.27 -0.14 -7.26
C CYS A 49 -2.49 0.48 -6.58
N CYS A 50 -2.97 1.58 -7.13
CA CYS A 50 -3.94 2.44 -6.48
C CYS A 50 -5.11 2.75 -7.40
N GLU A 51 -6.25 3.15 -6.82
CA GLU A 51 -7.39 3.58 -7.61
C GLU A 51 -7.16 4.99 -8.16
N GLY A 52 -6.98 5.07 -9.47
CA GLY A 52 -6.77 6.30 -10.22
C GLY A 52 -8.07 6.99 -10.63
N ILE A 53 -7.97 7.86 -11.63
CA ILE A 53 -9.15 8.52 -12.21
C ILE A 53 -10.01 7.52 -12.98
N CYS A 54 -9.38 6.56 -13.66
CA CYS A 54 -10.08 5.63 -14.55
C CYS A 54 -9.54 4.21 -14.45
N GLY A 55 -9.80 3.55 -13.31
CA GLY A 55 -9.30 2.20 -13.01
C GLY A 55 -8.11 2.23 -12.06
N ARG A 56 -7.39 1.11 -11.96
CA ARG A 56 -6.18 0.98 -11.14
C ARG A 56 -4.93 1.30 -11.94
N GLU A 57 -4.05 2.09 -11.35
CA GLU A 57 -2.79 2.52 -11.95
C GLU A 57 -1.66 2.57 -10.91
N CYS A 58 -0.42 2.54 -11.38
CA CYS A 58 0.76 2.59 -10.52
C CYS A 58 1.08 4.04 -10.11
N LEU A 59 0.79 4.40 -8.86
CA LEU A 59 0.97 5.76 -8.35
C LEU A 59 2.07 5.84 -7.29
N PRO A 60 2.76 6.99 -7.17
CA PRO A 60 3.66 7.21 -6.05
C PRO A 60 2.86 7.18 -4.73
N PRO A 61 3.37 6.50 -3.70
CA PRO A 61 2.71 6.49 -2.40
C PRO A 61 2.74 7.87 -1.76
N VAL A 62 1.69 8.18 -1.01
CA VAL A 62 1.73 9.26 -0.01
C VAL A 62 2.42 8.76 1.25
N TYR A 63 2.95 9.69 2.05
CA TYR A 63 3.59 9.39 3.33
C TYR A 63 2.69 8.47 4.17
N GLY A 64 3.25 7.34 4.61
CA GLY A 64 2.55 6.35 5.39
C GLY A 64 3.43 5.13 5.60
N ILE A 65 3.43 4.59 6.81
CA ILE A 65 3.97 3.27 7.10
C ILE A 65 2.73 2.40 7.32
N VAL A 66 2.51 1.38 6.49
CA VAL A 66 1.42 0.41 6.74
C VAL A 66 1.96 -0.64 7.70
N CYS A 67 2.13 -0.20 8.94
CA CYS A 67 2.36 -1.08 10.08
C CYS A 67 1.37 -0.63 11.15
N THR A 68 0.11 -1.04 10.99
CA THR A 68 -0.89 -0.82 12.02
C THR A 68 -0.79 -1.95 13.03
N GLU A 69 -0.31 -1.60 14.24
CA GLU A 69 -0.51 -2.31 15.50
C GLU A 69 -1.78 -3.21 15.47
N ILE A 70 -1.62 -4.52 15.30
CA ILE A 70 -2.70 -5.45 15.64
C ILE A 70 -2.53 -5.77 17.12
N MET A 71 -3.29 -5.06 17.94
CA MET A 71 -3.66 -5.49 19.28
C MET A 71 -4.32 -6.87 19.17
N VAL A 72 -3.63 -7.91 19.62
CA VAL A 72 -4.24 -9.23 19.87
C VAL A 72 -4.46 -9.33 21.38
N LEU A 73 -5.73 -9.43 21.78
CA LEU A 73 -6.17 -9.78 23.14
C LEU A 73 -5.63 -11.14 23.58
#